data_AF-A0A2K8U433-F1
#
_entry.id   AF-A0A2K8U433-F1
#
_cell.length_a   1.000
_cell.length_b   1.000
_cell.length_c   1.000
_cell.angle_alpha   90.00
_cell.angle_beta   90.00
_cell.angle_gamma   90.00
#
_symmetry.space_group_name_H-M   'P 1'
#
loop_
_entity.id
_entity.type
_entity.pdbx_description
1 polymer ?
#
loop_
_entity_poly.entity_id
_entity_poly.type
_entity_poly.pdbx_seq_one_letter_code
_entity_poly.pdbx_strand_id
1 'polypeptide(L)'
;MAFVVDGSEWCFDGWSEAEIDSALGAFLERVTTAQSWGERVWIGDDIYTRPVLGGLSVWELLSPGAAVKLDNEILEKLAAALGRATRYLDEESWPVGMEYPEIVVGEGPASENADVYWAHHRVRAGRAVACLALRRSGVYLTGSAAGAVKLHWVIDERGHRAFFRSAIDVERDTAATLERLAPHAYPDTFFLPGVWRGLSDFEGGYTRVREELRRYLDGFDDHGWWVFMAPPPLETELDRRPPMEGRPDQRLIERRFTLCGLEMAPENANVAQHKTCRQARERTLKGRTLYCQWHGKIEPHINRIHIHPPIPESGNRIVVAIFHAHLPLPGD
;
A
#
# COMPACT_ATOMS: atom_id res chain seq x y z
N MET A 1 9.78 -7.23 2.19
CA MET A 1 9.06 -6.86 0.95
C MET A 1 9.84 -5.75 0.30
N ALA A 2 9.72 -5.61 -1.01
CA ALA A 2 10.77 -4.88 -1.69
C ALA A 2 10.41 -4.38 -3.08
N PHE A 3 11.22 -3.42 -3.50
CA PHE A 3 11.20 -2.81 -4.81
C PHE A 3 12.53 -3.08 -5.52
N VAL A 4 12.52 -3.05 -6.83
CA VAL A 4 13.71 -2.91 -7.66
C VAL A 4 13.57 -1.67 -8.53
N VAL A 5 14.63 -0.90 -8.69
CA VAL A 5 14.64 0.23 -9.64
C VAL A 5 14.74 -0.33 -11.05
N ASP A 6 13.76 -0.02 -11.91
CA ASP A 6 13.81 -0.35 -13.34
C ASP A 6 14.72 0.65 -14.06
N GLY A 7 16.01 0.31 -14.16
CA GLY A 7 17.00 1.15 -14.81
C GLY A 7 16.71 1.37 -16.30
N SER A 8 15.89 0.54 -16.94
CA SER A 8 15.60 0.67 -18.38
C SER A 8 14.80 1.93 -18.71
N GLU A 9 14.10 2.49 -17.72
CA GLU A 9 13.38 3.76 -17.86
C GLU A 9 14.29 4.99 -17.72
N TRP A 10 15.54 4.80 -17.32
CA TRP A 10 16.52 5.88 -17.15
C TRP A 10 17.13 6.26 -18.50
N CYS A 11 16.27 6.67 -19.43
CA CYS A 11 16.62 7.23 -20.73
C CYS A 11 15.78 8.50 -20.95
N PHE A 12 16.46 9.64 -20.87
CA PHE A 12 15.90 10.99 -20.95
C PHE A 12 15.97 11.56 -22.37
N ASP A 13 16.37 10.75 -23.36
CA ASP A 13 16.40 11.18 -24.76
C ASP A 13 15.00 11.65 -25.19
N GLY A 14 14.93 12.93 -25.61
CA GLY A 14 13.68 13.57 -26.01
C GLY A 14 12.82 14.13 -24.87
N TRP A 15 13.27 14.06 -23.62
CA TRP A 15 12.59 14.67 -22.47
C TRP A 15 13.03 16.12 -22.30
N SER A 16 12.12 16.96 -21.83
CA SER A 16 12.44 18.31 -21.35
C SER A 16 13.03 18.27 -19.93
N GLU A 17 13.77 19.32 -19.54
CA GLU A 17 14.32 19.44 -18.19
C GLU A 17 13.24 19.30 -17.12
N ALA A 18 12.08 19.95 -17.32
CA ALA A 18 10.96 19.90 -16.37
C ALA A 18 10.36 18.48 -16.21
N GLU A 19 10.34 17.69 -17.29
CA GLU A 19 9.88 16.29 -17.21
C GLU A 19 10.86 15.42 -16.45
N ILE A 20 12.17 15.63 -16.63
CA ILE A 20 13.21 14.90 -15.91
C ILE A 20 13.15 15.24 -14.43
N ASP A 21 13.12 16.53 -14.08
CA ASP A 21 13.02 17.01 -12.70
C ASP A 21 11.77 16.45 -12.00
N SER A 22 10.60 16.53 -12.66
CA SER A 22 9.36 16.02 -12.10
C SER A 22 9.40 14.50 -11.89
N ALA A 23 9.95 13.73 -12.83
CA ALA A 23 10.04 12.28 -12.74
C ALA A 23 11.02 11.83 -11.65
N LEU A 24 12.21 12.47 -11.58
CA LEU A 24 13.20 12.21 -10.54
C LEU A 24 12.70 12.59 -9.16
N GLY A 25 11.98 13.72 -9.03
CA GLY A 25 11.35 14.14 -7.78
C GLY A 25 10.34 13.11 -7.28
N ALA A 26 9.42 12.67 -8.14
CA ALA A 26 8.44 11.63 -7.80
C ALA A 26 9.10 10.30 -7.43
N PHE A 27 10.09 9.85 -8.22
CA PHE A 27 10.84 8.64 -7.95
C PHE A 27 11.57 8.69 -6.60
N LEU A 28 12.25 9.80 -6.31
CA LEU A 28 12.97 10.02 -5.05
C LEU A 28 12.02 9.98 -3.85
N GLU A 29 10.83 10.58 -3.98
CA GLU A 29 9.79 10.51 -2.96
C GLU A 29 9.42 9.05 -2.67
N ARG A 30 9.19 8.25 -3.72
CA ARG A 30 8.84 6.82 -3.57
C ARG A 30 9.96 6.01 -2.92
N VAL A 31 11.22 6.17 -3.37
CA VAL A 31 12.37 5.48 -2.78
C VAL A 31 12.53 5.85 -1.30
N THR A 32 12.40 7.15 -0.98
CA THR A 32 12.54 7.63 0.39
C THR A 32 11.42 7.11 1.29
N THR A 33 10.17 7.11 0.82
CA THR A 33 9.03 6.53 1.52
C THR A 33 9.28 5.05 1.80
N ALA A 34 9.69 4.28 0.79
CA ALA A 34 9.98 2.86 0.95
C ALA A 34 11.06 2.61 2.01
N GLN A 35 12.17 3.34 1.94
CA GLN A 35 13.24 3.25 2.94
C GLN A 35 12.77 3.62 4.36
N SER A 36 11.93 4.66 4.48
CA SER A 36 11.39 5.10 5.78
C SER A 36 10.47 4.07 6.42
N TRP A 37 9.79 3.26 5.60
CA TRP A 37 8.91 2.18 6.06
C TRP A 37 9.68 0.85 6.23
N GLY A 38 11.01 0.86 6.08
CA GLY A 38 11.84 -0.33 6.19
C GLY A 38 11.66 -1.32 5.03
N GLU A 39 11.09 -0.86 3.91
CA GLU A 39 10.94 -1.63 2.69
C GLU A 39 12.28 -1.65 1.94
N ARG A 40 12.67 -2.81 1.42
CA ARG A 40 13.96 -2.95 0.75
C ARG A 40 13.86 -2.39 -0.66
N VAL A 41 14.85 -1.62 -1.09
CA VAL A 41 14.99 -1.15 -2.48
C VAL A 41 16.25 -1.76 -3.06
N TRP A 42 16.12 -2.46 -4.18
CA TRP A 42 17.24 -2.98 -4.96
C TRP A 42 17.56 -2.12 -6.16
N ILE A 43 18.82 -2.12 -6.55
CA ILE A 43 19.34 -1.47 -7.75
C ILE A 43 20.22 -2.45 -8.52
N GLY A 44 20.32 -2.23 -9.84
CA GLY A 44 21.35 -2.86 -10.67
C GLY A 44 22.72 -2.23 -10.46
N ASP A 45 23.77 -2.99 -10.78
CA ASP A 45 25.16 -2.56 -10.63
C ASP A 45 25.52 -1.41 -11.57
N ASP A 46 24.83 -1.32 -12.69
CA ASP A 46 25.06 -0.32 -13.71
C ASP A 46 24.28 0.98 -13.49
N ILE A 47 23.41 1.09 -12.47
CA ILE A 47 22.59 2.29 -12.28
C ILE A 47 23.43 3.58 -12.15
N TYR A 48 24.67 3.46 -11.67
CA TYR A 48 25.58 4.60 -11.53
C TYR A 48 26.33 4.96 -12.81
N THR A 49 26.45 4.03 -13.76
CA THR A 49 27.23 4.18 -14.99
C THR A 49 26.37 4.16 -16.24
N ARG A 50 25.08 3.84 -16.12
CA ARG A 50 24.13 3.73 -17.22
C ARG A 50 23.99 5.08 -17.93
N PRO A 51 24.15 5.13 -19.26
CA PRO A 51 23.84 6.32 -20.03
C PRO A 51 22.35 6.65 -19.94
N VAL A 52 22.05 7.88 -19.54
CA VAL A 52 20.67 8.39 -19.42
C VAL A 52 20.35 9.48 -20.43
N LEU A 53 21.34 10.24 -20.92
CA LEU A 53 21.12 11.27 -21.93
C LEU A 53 22.38 11.51 -22.76
N GLY A 54 22.32 11.28 -24.07
CA GLY A 54 23.45 11.57 -24.96
C GLY A 54 24.76 10.86 -24.59
N GLY A 55 24.68 9.66 -24.01
CA GLY A 55 25.84 8.89 -23.54
C GLY A 55 26.30 9.23 -22.11
N LEU A 56 25.80 10.30 -21.51
CA LEU A 56 26.12 10.70 -20.14
C LEU A 56 25.26 9.94 -19.13
N SER A 57 25.85 9.53 -18.02
CA SER A 57 25.13 9.07 -16.83
C SER A 57 24.45 10.21 -16.10
N VAL A 58 23.50 9.88 -15.21
CA VAL A 58 22.75 10.87 -14.43
C VAL A 58 23.65 11.80 -13.60
N TRP A 59 24.81 11.31 -13.15
CA TRP A 59 25.77 12.07 -12.34
C TRP A 59 26.63 13.00 -13.18
N GLU A 60 26.88 12.63 -14.45
CA GLU A 60 27.65 13.46 -15.38
C GLU A 60 26.84 14.65 -15.90
N LEU A 61 25.51 14.63 -15.75
CA LEU A 61 24.62 15.77 -16.05
C LEU A 61 24.89 17.01 -15.18
N LEU A 62 25.67 16.87 -14.10
CA LEU A 62 26.16 18.01 -13.30
C LEU A 62 27.28 18.82 -13.98
N SER A 63 27.87 18.27 -15.05
CA SER A 63 29.00 18.91 -15.71
C SER A 63 28.57 20.24 -16.35
N PRO A 64 29.37 21.32 -16.29
CA PRO A 64 29.01 22.63 -16.84
C PRO A 64 28.65 22.65 -18.34
N GLY A 65 29.01 21.60 -19.08
CA GLY A 65 28.71 21.43 -20.51
C GLY A 65 27.54 20.49 -20.81
N ALA A 66 26.81 19.99 -19.81
CA ALA A 66 25.64 19.15 -20.03
C ALA A 66 24.51 19.93 -20.72
N ALA A 67 23.79 19.26 -21.63
CA ALA A 67 22.69 19.85 -22.38
C ALA A 67 21.45 20.15 -21.51
N VAL A 68 21.34 19.46 -20.36
CA VAL A 68 20.26 19.59 -19.38
C VAL A 68 20.89 19.99 -18.04
N LYS A 69 20.30 20.99 -17.39
CA LYS A 69 20.68 21.40 -16.03
C LYS A 69 19.65 20.90 -15.02
N LEU A 70 20.00 19.85 -14.29
CA LEU A 70 19.20 19.35 -13.17
C LEU A 70 19.52 20.12 -11.89
N ASP A 71 18.55 20.19 -10.99
CA ASP A 71 18.78 20.72 -9.64
C ASP A 71 19.79 19.84 -8.88
N ASN A 72 20.86 20.46 -8.38
CA ASN A 72 21.86 19.79 -7.53
C ASN A 72 21.21 19.13 -6.31
N GLU A 73 20.16 19.74 -5.74
CA GLU A 73 19.46 19.20 -4.57
C GLU A 73 18.79 17.85 -4.89
N ILE A 74 18.21 17.69 -6.09
CA ILE A 74 17.60 16.42 -6.52
C ILE A 74 18.67 15.35 -6.63
N LEU A 75 19.81 15.66 -7.24
CA LEU A 75 20.88 14.69 -7.47
C LEU A 75 21.60 14.28 -6.17
N GLU A 76 21.84 15.21 -5.25
CA GLU A 76 22.38 14.89 -3.92
C GLU A 76 21.46 13.94 -3.16
N LYS A 77 20.15 14.21 -3.17
CA LYS A 77 19.16 13.33 -2.54
C LYS A 77 19.08 11.98 -3.23
N LEU A 78 19.15 11.95 -4.56
CA LEU A 78 19.15 10.72 -5.35
C LEU A 78 20.36 9.85 -5.04
N ALA A 79 21.56 10.44 -5.00
CA ALA A 79 22.79 9.76 -4.62
C ALA A 79 22.70 9.20 -3.20
N ALA A 80 22.18 10.00 -2.25
CA ALA A 80 21.98 9.54 -0.87
C ALA A 80 20.96 8.41 -0.76
N ALA A 81 19.87 8.47 -1.53
CA ALA A 81 18.82 7.44 -1.53
C ALA A 81 19.32 6.13 -2.16
N LEU A 82 19.91 6.18 -3.35
CA LEU A 82 20.44 5.00 -4.04
C LEU A 82 21.69 4.44 -3.38
N GLY A 83 22.49 5.27 -2.70
CA GLY A 83 23.66 4.82 -1.93
C GLY A 83 23.31 3.95 -0.73
N ARG A 84 22.06 4.02 -0.25
CA ARG A 84 21.53 3.12 0.79
C ARG A 84 20.85 1.86 0.23
N ALA A 85 20.58 1.83 -1.08
CA ALA A 85 19.91 0.69 -1.70
C ALA A 85 20.86 -0.50 -1.81
N THR A 86 20.29 -1.70 -1.77
CA THR A 86 21.05 -2.95 -1.87
C THR A 86 21.21 -3.30 -3.35
N ARG A 87 22.39 -3.75 -3.79
CA ARG A 87 22.49 -4.32 -5.14
C ARG A 87 21.91 -5.71 -5.12
N TYR A 88 21.05 -6.03 -6.08
CA TYR A 88 20.50 -7.39 -6.11
C TYR A 88 21.59 -8.45 -6.35
N LEU A 89 22.71 -8.09 -6.99
CA LEU A 89 23.85 -8.98 -7.27
C LEU A 89 24.60 -9.38 -5.99
N ASP A 90 24.45 -8.60 -4.91
CA ASP A 90 25.03 -8.91 -3.59
C ASP A 90 24.17 -9.91 -2.78
N GLU A 91 23.00 -10.32 -3.27
CA GLU A 91 22.12 -11.26 -2.55
C GLU A 91 22.60 -12.72 -2.69
N GLU A 92 22.70 -13.44 -1.58
CA GLU A 92 23.20 -14.84 -1.51
C GLU A 92 22.44 -15.85 -2.37
N SER A 93 21.23 -15.51 -2.81
CA SER A 93 20.32 -16.39 -3.56
C SER A 93 20.06 -15.85 -4.96
N TRP A 94 21.12 -15.79 -5.77
CA TRP A 94 20.99 -15.44 -7.18
C TRP A 94 20.12 -16.47 -7.90
N PRO A 95 19.09 -16.04 -8.65
CA PRO A 95 18.19 -16.91 -9.40
C PRO A 95 18.95 -17.84 -10.35
N VAL A 96 18.62 -19.13 -10.28
CA VAL A 96 19.04 -20.08 -11.33
C VAL A 96 18.34 -19.68 -12.64
N GLY A 97 19.10 -19.55 -13.73
CA GLY A 97 18.57 -19.17 -15.05
C GLY A 97 18.52 -17.67 -15.35
N MET A 98 19.31 -16.86 -14.65
CA MET A 98 19.57 -15.44 -14.95
C MET A 98 20.65 -15.22 -16.04
N GLU A 99 21.14 -16.28 -16.68
CA GLU A 99 22.23 -16.22 -17.67
C GLU A 99 21.89 -15.34 -18.89
N TYR A 100 20.60 -15.20 -19.18
CA TYR A 100 20.05 -14.35 -20.23
C TYR A 100 18.83 -13.60 -19.67
N PRO A 101 18.98 -12.35 -19.19
CA PRO A 101 17.89 -11.59 -18.57
C PRO A 101 16.94 -11.01 -19.62
N GLU A 102 16.52 -11.84 -20.57
CA GLU A 102 15.56 -11.48 -21.60
C GLU A 102 14.14 -11.58 -21.02
N ILE A 103 13.41 -10.46 -21.10
CA ILE A 103 12.07 -10.33 -20.54
C ILE A 103 11.14 -9.67 -21.57
N VAL A 104 9.92 -10.18 -21.66
CA VAL A 104 8.80 -9.55 -22.36
C VAL A 104 7.97 -8.78 -21.35
N VAL A 105 7.61 -7.52 -21.65
CA VAL A 105 6.74 -6.69 -20.82
C VAL A 105 5.49 -6.31 -21.62
N GLY A 106 4.33 -6.81 -21.18
CA GLY A 106 3.06 -6.61 -21.89
C GLY A 106 3.09 -7.21 -23.29
N GLU A 107 2.73 -6.42 -24.29
CA GLU A 107 2.77 -6.78 -25.72
C GLU A 107 4.07 -6.34 -26.41
N GLY A 108 5.04 -5.84 -25.65
CA GLY A 108 6.32 -5.38 -26.18
C GLY A 108 7.22 -6.53 -26.69
N PRO A 109 8.28 -6.21 -27.44
CA PRO A 109 9.29 -7.19 -27.81
C PRO A 109 10.05 -7.67 -26.56
N ALA A 110 10.66 -8.85 -26.67
CA ALA A 110 11.62 -9.31 -25.68
C ALA A 110 12.83 -8.38 -25.68
N SER A 111 13.29 -7.98 -24.49
CA SER A 111 14.48 -7.14 -24.33
C SER A 111 15.30 -7.57 -23.12
N GLU A 112 16.58 -7.25 -23.14
CA GLU A 112 17.46 -7.48 -22.01
C GLU A 112 17.17 -6.45 -20.91
N ASN A 113 16.69 -6.91 -19.75
CA ASN A 113 16.44 -6.07 -18.58
C ASN A 113 16.57 -6.89 -17.29
N ALA A 114 17.77 -6.87 -16.70
CA ALA A 114 18.09 -7.60 -15.47
C ALA A 114 17.25 -7.16 -14.26
N ASP A 115 16.91 -5.86 -14.17
CA ASP A 115 16.14 -5.31 -13.06
C ASP A 115 14.73 -5.91 -13.02
N VAL A 116 14.04 -5.87 -14.16
CA VAL A 116 12.68 -6.43 -14.30
C VAL A 116 12.72 -7.95 -14.24
N TYR A 117 13.74 -8.59 -14.81
CA TYR A 117 13.92 -10.04 -14.73
C TYR A 117 14.12 -10.50 -13.28
N TRP A 118 14.84 -9.74 -12.45
CA TRP A 118 14.96 -9.99 -11.01
C TRP A 118 13.60 -9.96 -10.31
N ALA A 119 12.82 -8.90 -10.50
CA ALA A 119 11.47 -8.82 -9.93
C ALA A 119 10.57 -9.96 -10.41
N HIS A 120 10.59 -10.26 -11.71
CA HIS A 120 9.87 -11.37 -12.32
C HIS A 120 10.17 -12.69 -11.62
N HIS A 121 11.45 -13.01 -11.43
CA HIS A 121 11.85 -14.25 -10.79
C HIS A 121 11.39 -14.31 -9.33
N ARG A 122 11.51 -13.22 -8.57
CA ARG A 122 11.07 -13.16 -7.16
C ARG A 122 9.56 -13.38 -7.04
N VAL A 123 8.77 -12.75 -7.91
CA VAL A 123 7.30 -12.93 -7.93
C VAL A 123 6.93 -14.36 -8.33
N ARG A 124 7.60 -14.96 -9.32
CA ARG A 124 7.42 -16.40 -9.65
C ARG A 124 7.71 -17.31 -8.47
N ALA A 125 8.70 -16.96 -7.64
CA ALA A 125 9.04 -17.69 -6.42
C ALA A 125 8.09 -17.39 -5.23
N GLY A 126 6.99 -16.67 -5.44
CA GLY A 126 6.02 -16.32 -4.40
C GLY A 126 6.51 -15.24 -3.43
N ARG A 127 7.42 -14.36 -3.87
CA ARG A 127 7.91 -13.20 -3.10
C ARG A 127 7.55 -11.92 -3.84
N ALA A 128 6.71 -11.09 -3.24
CA ALA A 128 6.25 -9.87 -3.90
C ALA A 128 7.39 -8.86 -4.07
N VAL A 129 7.60 -8.44 -5.32
CA VAL A 129 8.53 -7.37 -5.70
C VAL A 129 7.87 -6.52 -6.79
N ALA A 130 7.94 -5.21 -6.64
CA ALA A 130 7.52 -4.25 -7.65
C ALA A 130 8.72 -3.53 -8.27
N CYS A 131 8.51 -2.98 -9.47
CA CYS A 131 9.46 -2.10 -10.12
C CYS A 131 9.15 -0.65 -9.74
N LEU A 132 10.13 0.08 -9.21
CA LEU A 132 10.10 1.53 -9.13
C LEU A 132 10.55 2.09 -10.48
N ALA A 133 9.71 2.95 -11.03
CA ALA A 133 9.85 3.46 -12.38
C ALA A 133 9.80 4.99 -12.40
N LEU A 134 10.07 5.56 -13.57
CA LEU A 134 9.97 7.00 -13.80
C LEU A 134 8.66 7.38 -14.50
N ARG A 135 8.17 6.52 -15.41
CA ARG A 135 6.97 6.80 -16.21
C ARG A 135 6.01 5.62 -16.28
N ARG A 136 6.51 4.39 -16.44
CA ARG A 136 5.64 3.22 -16.54
C ARG A 136 4.94 3.00 -15.21
N SER A 137 3.62 2.82 -15.25
CA SER A 137 2.80 2.56 -14.08
C SER A 137 1.75 1.50 -14.35
N GLY A 138 1.30 0.85 -13.28
CA GLY A 138 0.26 -0.17 -13.34
C GLY A 138 0.82 -1.59 -13.36
N VAL A 139 -0.01 -2.54 -13.80
CA VAL A 139 0.29 -3.97 -13.74
C VAL A 139 0.46 -4.53 -15.15
N TYR A 140 1.59 -5.17 -15.42
CA TYR A 140 1.87 -5.77 -16.72
C TYR A 140 2.14 -7.27 -16.55
N LEU A 141 1.65 -8.05 -17.50
CA LEU A 141 2.12 -9.43 -17.65
C LEU A 141 3.56 -9.39 -18.17
N THR A 142 4.46 -10.06 -17.47
CA THR A 142 5.85 -10.23 -17.89
C THR A 142 6.11 -11.69 -18.21
N GLY A 143 6.90 -11.95 -19.24
CA GLY A 143 7.23 -13.29 -19.71
C GLY A 143 8.74 -13.50 -19.77
N SER A 144 9.20 -14.66 -19.31
CA SER A 144 10.55 -15.17 -19.51
C SER A 144 10.48 -16.61 -20.03
N ALA A 145 11.63 -17.20 -20.36
CA ALA A 145 11.72 -18.62 -20.70
C ALA A 145 11.16 -19.55 -19.60
N ALA A 146 11.11 -19.08 -18.35
CA ALA A 146 10.64 -19.86 -17.21
C ALA A 146 9.14 -19.67 -16.90
N GLY A 147 8.43 -18.78 -17.61
CA GLY A 147 6.99 -18.58 -17.49
C GLY A 147 6.59 -17.11 -17.43
N ALA A 148 5.33 -16.84 -17.09
CA ALA A 148 4.78 -15.50 -17.04
C ALA A 148 4.18 -15.15 -15.67
N VAL A 149 4.37 -13.90 -15.23
CA VAL A 149 3.78 -13.35 -14.00
C VAL A 149 3.39 -11.89 -14.17
N LYS A 150 2.41 -11.44 -13.38
CA LYS A 150 2.06 -10.02 -13.30
C LYS A 150 3.05 -9.29 -12.39
N LEU A 151 3.63 -8.20 -12.89
CA LEU A 151 4.47 -7.29 -12.11
C LEU A 151 3.84 -5.91 -12.02
N HIS A 152 4.05 -5.25 -10.88
CA HIS A 152 3.63 -3.89 -10.63
C HIS A 152 4.77 -2.93 -10.94
N TRP A 153 4.46 -1.86 -11.68
CA TRP A 153 5.29 -0.67 -11.77
C TRP A 153 4.66 0.45 -10.94
N VAL A 154 5.47 1.03 -10.05
CA VAL A 154 5.06 2.00 -9.03
C VAL A 154 5.76 3.33 -9.27
N ILE A 155 4.97 4.38 -9.45
CA ILE A 155 5.44 5.76 -9.61
C ILE A 155 4.82 6.73 -8.60
N ASP A 156 3.77 6.29 -7.89
CA ASP A 156 2.98 7.11 -6.97
C ASP A 156 2.47 6.30 -5.77
N GLU A 157 1.81 6.98 -4.83
CA GLU A 157 1.22 6.40 -3.62
C GLU A 157 0.14 5.37 -3.93
N ARG A 158 -0.68 5.64 -4.94
CA ARG A 158 -1.75 4.73 -5.35
C ARG A 158 -1.18 3.40 -5.84
N GLY A 159 -0.15 3.44 -6.67
CA GLY A 159 0.57 2.27 -7.15
C GLY A 159 1.25 1.50 -6.02
N HIS A 160 1.83 2.21 -5.04
CA HIS A 160 2.44 1.63 -3.85
C HIS A 160 1.42 0.80 -3.06
N ARG A 161 0.26 1.39 -2.72
CA ARG A 161 -0.83 0.69 -2.03
C ARG A 161 -1.35 -0.49 -2.82
N ALA A 162 -1.61 -0.30 -4.12
CA ALA A 162 -2.11 -1.35 -5.00
C ALA A 162 -1.14 -2.55 -5.07
N PHE A 163 0.17 -2.29 -5.06
CA PHE A 163 1.18 -3.34 -4.97
C PHE A 163 1.11 -4.11 -3.65
N PHE A 164 1.06 -3.43 -2.50
CA PHE A 164 1.01 -4.15 -1.22
C PHE A 164 -0.29 -4.92 -1.01
N ARG A 165 -1.41 -4.44 -1.55
CA ARG A 165 -2.68 -5.17 -1.55
C ARG A 165 -2.62 -6.43 -2.41
N SER A 166 -1.93 -6.40 -3.56
CA SER A 166 -1.73 -7.59 -4.41
C SER A 166 -0.63 -8.53 -3.89
N ALA A 167 0.35 -7.99 -3.15
CA ALA A 167 1.43 -8.76 -2.53
C ALA A 167 0.90 -9.83 -1.56
N ILE A 168 -0.27 -9.61 -0.97
CA ILE A 168 -0.98 -10.59 -0.13
C ILE A 168 -1.24 -11.88 -0.92
N ASP A 169 -1.67 -11.76 -2.18
CA ASP A 169 -1.94 -12.92 -3.03
C ASP A 169 -0.64 -13.60 -3.48
N VAL A 170 0.36 -12.80 -3.88
CA VAL A 170 1.68 -13.32 -4.33
C VAL A 170 2.38 -14.11 -3.23
N GLU A 171 2.35 -13.59 -2.00
CA GLU A 171 3.00 -14.22 -0.83
C GLU A 171 2.06 -15.20 -0.10
N ARG A 172 0.99 -15.65 -0.78
CA ARG A 172 -0.09 -16.50 -0.30
C ARG A 172 -0.98 -15.80 0.74
N ASP A 173 -2.27 -15.73 0.41
CA ASP A 173 -3.28 -15.09 1.24
C ASP A 173 -3.56 -15.89 2.52
N THR A 174 -2.80 -15.58 3.58
CA THR A 174 -2.87 -16.17 4.91
C THR A 174 -2.94 -15.08 5.97
N ALA A 175 -3.45 -15.40 7.17
CA ALA A 175 -3.56 -14.44 8.28
C ALA A 175 -2.21 -13.79 8.62
N ALA A 176 -1.13 -14.58 8.62
CA ALA A 176 0.22 -14.09 8.89
C ALA A 176 0.75 -13.19 7.77
N THR A 177 0.44 -13.52 6.50
CA THR A 177 0.76 -12.65 5.37
C THR A 177 -0.01 -11.33 5.47
N LEU A 178 -1.32 -11.37 5.72
CA LEU A 178 -2.13 -10.17 5.90
C LEU A 178 -1.61 -9.29 7.04
N GLU A 179 -1.37 -9.84 8.22
CA GLU A 179 -0.85 -9.08 9.38
C GLU A 179 0.45 -8.36 9.05
N ARG A 180 1.38 -9.05 8.39
CA ARG A 180 2.68 -8.48 8.03
C ARG A 180 2.57 -7.41 6.94
N LEU A 181 1.69 -7.60 5.96
CA LEU A 181 1.55 -6.69 4.81
C LEU A 181 0.62 -5.51 5.08
N ALA A 182 -0.33 -5.65 6.02
CA ALA A 182 -1.37 -4.68 6.27
C ALA A 182 -0.88 -3.26 6.59
N PRO A 183 0.20 -3.03 7.37
CA PRO A 183 0.71 -1.67 7.59
C PRO A 183 1.12 -0.93 6.30
N HIS A 184 1.48 -1.68 5.25
CA HIS A 184 1.90 -1.14 3.95
C HIS A 184 0.74 -1.11 2.94
N ALA A 185 -0.15 -2.10 3.01
CA ALA A 185 -1.33 -2.21 2.15
C ALA A 185 -2.46 -1.22 2.53
N TYR A 186 -2.51 -0.86 3.82
CA TYR A 186 -3.54 0.01 4.41
C TYR A 186 -2.90 1.08 5.32
N PRO A 187 -2.06 1.98 4.79
CA PRO A 187 -1.29 2.94 5.58
C PRO A 187 -2.17 3.97 6.32
N ASP A 188 -3.36 4.27 5.82
CA ASP A 188 -4.34 5.20 6.41
C ASP A 188 -5.29 4.50 7.41
N THR A 189 -5.06 3.22 7.67
CA THR A 189 -5.72 2.46 8.73
C THR A 189 -4.77 2.22 9.91
N PHE A 190 -5.27 2.42 11.12
CA PHE A 190 -4.55 2.07 12.34
C PHE A 190 -5.02 0.72 12.87
N PHE A 191 -4.13 -0.26 12.89
CA PHE A 191 -4.39 -1.57 13.49
C PHE A 191 -3.99 -1.56 14.97
N LEU A 192 -4.93 -1.84 15.87
CA LEU A 192 -4.64 -1.90 17.29
C LEU A 192 -3.64 -3.04 17.58
N PRO A 193 -2.63 -2.84 18.46
CA PRO A 193 -1.70 -3.90 18.81
C PRO A 193 -2.41 -5.18 19.25
N GLY A 194 -2.08 -6.30 18.61
CA GLY A 194 -2.68 -7.61 18.89
C GLY A 194 -4.02 -7.89 18.21
N VAL A 195 -4.58 -6.95 17.42
CA VAL A 195 -5.87 -7.14 16.73
C VAL A 195 -5.89 -8.39 15.83
N TRP A 196 -4.75 -8.71 15.22
CA TRP A 196 -4.58 -9.85 14.32
C TRP A 196 -4.83 -11.21 14.98
N ARG A 197 -4.69 -11.31 16.32
CA ARG A 197 -5.06 -12.52 17.07
C ARG A 197 -6.55 -12.83 16.94
N GLY A 198 -7.39 -11.81 16.76
CA GLY A 198 -8.83 -11.98 16.56
C GLY A 198 -9.20 -12.59 15.20
N LEU A 199 -8.26 -12.75 14.25
CA LEU A 199 -8.55 -13.43 12.98
C LEU A 199 -8.95 -14.90 13.18
N SER A 200 -8.48 -15.55 14.26
CA SER A 200 -8.91 -16.90 14.63
C SER A 200 -10.28 -16.93 15.31
N ASP A 201 -10.77 -15.78 15.79
CA ASP A 201 -12.05 -15.67 16.50
C ASP A 201 -13.23 -15.50 15.53
N PHE A 202 -12.95 -15.40 14.22
CA PHE A 202 -13.98 -15.52 13.19
C PHE A 202 -14.51 -16.95 13.11
N GLU A 203 -15.82 -17.07 12.91
CA GLU A 203 -16.47 -18.33 12.63
C GLU A 203 -15.94 -18.85 11.28
N GLY A 204 -15.37 -20.07 11.28
CA GLY A 204 -14.67 -20.63 10.10
C GLY A 204 -13.26 -20.06 9.85
N GLY A 205 -12.77 -19.17 10.71
CA GLY A 205 -11.42 -18.59 10.66
C GLY A 205 -11.17 -17.66 9.47
N TYR A 206 -9.93 -17.18 9.36
CA TYR A 206 -9.51 -16.22 8.35
C TYR A 206 -9.85 -16.63 6.90
N THR A 207 -9.64 -17.90 6.55
CA THR A 207 -9.84 -18.39 5.17
C THR A 207 -11.27 -18.16 4.67
N ARG A 208 -12.27 -18.24 5.56
CA ARG A 208 -13.68 -17.99 5.20
C ARG A 208 -13.94 -16.52 4.90
N VAL A 209 -13.28 -15.61 5.62
CA VAL A 209 -13.59 -14.17 5.59
C VAL A 209 -12.60 -13.35 4.77
N ARG A 210 -11.49 -13.93 4.30
CA ARG A 210 -10.34 -13.19 3.75
C ARG A 210 -10.69 -12.17 2.66
N GLU A 211 -11.54 -12.54 1.70
CA GLU A 211 -11.90 -11.68 0.56
C GLU A 211 -12.69 -10.47 1.04
N GLU A 212 -13.71 -10.73 1.86
CA GLU A 212 -14.60 -9.71 2.39
C GLU A 212 -13.90 -8.82 3.43
N LEU A 213 -13.06 -9.41 4.29
CA LEU A 213 -12.22 -8.64 5.22
C LEU A 213 -11.31 -7.67 4.46
N ARG A 214 -10.63 -8.13 3.39
CA ARG A 214 -9.79 -7.25 2.55
C ARG A 214 -10.61 -6.12 1.94
N ARG A 215 -11.81 -6.40 1.44
CA ARG A 215 -12.74 -5.38 0.93
C ARG A 215 -13.09 -4.31 1.97
N TYR A 216 -13.30 -4.71 3.23
CA TYR A 216 -13.50 -3.76 4.33
C TYR A 216 -12.23 -2.96 4.64
N LEU A 217 -11.06 -3.60 4.68
CA LEU A 217 -9.79 -2.91 4.93
C LEU A 217 -9.46 -1.91 3.81
N ASP A 218 -9.73 -2.25 2.55
CA ASP A 218 -9.61 -1.35 1.40
C ASP A 218 -10.48 -0.10 1.62
N GLY A 219 -11.78 -0.28 1.90
CA GLY A 219 -12.68 0.86 2.08
C GLY A 219 -12.38 1.68 3.35
N PHE A 220 -11.84 1.06 4.40
CA PHE A 220 -11.37 1.78 5.59
C PHE A 220 -10.14 2.63 5.29
N ASP A 221 -9.18 2.10 4.54
CA ASP A 221 -7.99 2.82 4.12
C ASP A 221 -8.33 3.97 3.17
N ASP A 222 -9.15 3.69 2.15
CA ASP A 222 -9.43 4.63 1.07
C ASP A 222 -10.38 5.75 1.51
N HIS A 223 -11.34 5.46 2.40
CA HIS A 223 -12.43 6.38 2.73
C HIS A 223 -12.66 6.62 4.22
N GLY A 224 -12.07 5.81 5.10
CA GLY A 224 -12.43 5.77 6.52
C GLY A 224 -12.31 7.11 7.23
N TRP A 225 -11.24 7.87 6.95
CA TRP A 225 -11.11 9.22 7.50
C TRP A 225 -12.22 10.14 7.03
N TRP A 226 -12.45 10.21 5.73
CA TRP A 226 -13.44 11.09 5.12
C TRP A 226 -14.84 10.79 5.63
N VAL A 227 -15.21 9.51 5.74
CA VAL A 227 -16.53 9.07 6.21
C VAL A 227 -16.88 9.68 7.58
N PHE A 228 -15.93 9.70 8.51
CA PHE A 228 -16.14 10.23 9.86
C PHE A 228 -15.92 11.74 9.98
N MET A 229 -15.03 12.32 9.17
CA MET A 229 -14.51 13.67 9.39
C MET A 229 -15.09 14.70 8.44
N ALA A 230 -15.57 14.30 7.27
CA ALA A 230 -16.14 15.24 6.31
C ALA A 230 -17.39 15.92 6.90
N PRO A 231 -17.51 17.25 6.79
CA PRO A 231 -18.65 17.98 7.33
C PRO A 231 -19.97 17.52 6.68
N PRO A 232 -21.09 17.56 7.41
CA PRO A 232 -22.40 17.39 6.80
C PRO A 232 -22.70 18.53 5.81
N PRO A 233 -23.59 18.34 4.82
CA PRO A 233 -24.35 17.13 4.50
C PRO A 233 -23.69 16.27 3.42
N LEU A 234 -22.36 16.38 3.22
CA LEU A 234 -21.67 15.68 2.12
C LEU A 234 -21.87 14.16 2.25
N GLU A 235 -22.31 13.49 1.20
CA GLU A 235 -22.55 12.04 1.17
C GLU A 235 -21.49 11.30 0.35
N THR A 236 -20.83 12.00 -0.58
CA THR A 236 -19.68 11.50 -1.33
C THR A 236 -18.54 12.52 -1.33
N GLU A 237 -17.31 12.08 -1.59
CA GLU A 237 -16.14 12.95 -1.75
C GLU A 237 -16.27 13.94 -2.92
N LEU A 238 -17.15 13.65 -3.88
CA LEU A 238 -17.38 14.47 -5.07
C LEU A 238 -18.49 15.51 -4.89
N ASP A 239 -19.17 15.50 -3.75
CA ASP A 239 -20.25 16.43 -3.46
C ASP A 239 -19.75 17.88 -3.44
N ARG A 240 -20.47 18.76 -4.14
CA ARG A 240 -20.15 20.19 -4.22
C ARG A 240 -21.05 21.07 -3.35
N ARG A 241 -21.78 20.45 -2.42
CA ARG A 241 -22.70 21.17 -1.52
C ARG A 241 -21.89 22.01 -0.53
N PRO A 242 -22.37 23.20 -0.12
CA PRO A 242 -21.72 23.96 0.94
C PRO A 242 -21.67 23.12 2.23
N PRO A 243 -20.48 22.95 2.83
CA PRO A 243 -20.37 22.25 4.10
C PRO A 243 -21.07 23.06 5.20
N MET A 244 -21.74 22.35 6.10
CA MET A 244 -22.27 22.90 7.34
C MET A 244 -21.25 22.67 8.46
N GLU A 245 -21.28 23.54 9.48
CA GLU A 245 -20.49 23.33 10.69
C GLU A 245 -20.99 22.10 11.47
N GLY A 246 -20.04 21.37 12.07
CA GLY A 246 -20.34 20.24 12.95
C GLY A 246 -19.79 18.92 12.44
N ARG A 247 -20.20 17.83 13.11
CA ARG A 247 -19.81 16.45 12.79
C ARG A 247 -20.98 15.72 12.13
N PRO A 248 -20.71 14.76 11.25
CA PRO A 248 -21.77 13.92 10.71
C PRO A 248 -22.44 13.13 11.83
N ASP A 249 -23.76 12.99 11.75
CA ASP A 249 -24.50 12.09 12.64
C ASP A 249 -24.30 10.62 12.24
N GLN A 250 -24.80 9.69 13.06
CA GLN A 250 -24.67 8.26 12.80
C GLN A 250 -25.32 7.85 11.47
N ARG A 251 -26.46 8.44 11.10
CA ARG A 251 -27.16 8.08 9.87
C ARG A 251 -26.36 8.47 8.63
N LEU A 252 -25.72 9.63 8.66
CA LEU A 252 -24.86 10.09 7.57
C LEU A 252 -23.59 9.23 7.48
N ILE A 253 -22.97 8.87 8.60
CA ILE A 253 -21.81 7.96 8.61
C ILE A 253 -22.15 6.60 8.00
N GLU A 254 -23.25 5.97 8.44
CA GLU A 254 -23.75 4.70 7.91
C GLU A 254 -24.04 4.79 6.41
N ARG A 255 -24.69 5.88 5.98
CA ARG A 255 -24.97 6.14 4.56
C ARG A 255 -23.68 6.26 3.74
N ARG A 256 -22.69 6.99 4.23
CA ARG A 256 -21.39 7.17 3.55
C ARG A 256 -20.67 5.83 3.36
N PHE A 257 -20.58 5.01 4.42
CA PHE A 257 -20.03 3.66 4.29
C PHE A 257 -20.80 2.80 3.28
N THR A 258 -22.14 2.88 3.30
CA THR A 258 -22.98 2.16 2.33
C THR A 258 -22.68 2.58 0.90
N LEU A 259 -22.44 3.87 0.64
CA LEU A 259 -22.05 4.39 -0.68
C LEU A 259 -20.64 3.95 -1.09
N CYS A 260 -19.75 3.71 -0.13
CA CYS A 260 -18.47 3.02 -0.34
C CYS A 260 -18.61 1.48 -0.45
N GLY A 261 -19.84 0.95 -0.45
CA GLY A 261 -20.13 -0.48 -0.54
C GLY A 261 -19.97 -1.26 0.76
N LEU A 262 -19.69 -0.61 1.90
CA LEU A 262 -19.49 -1.30 3.19
C LEU A 262 -20.79 -1.30 4.01
N GLU A 263 -21.24 -2.48 4.45
CA GLU A 263 -22.33 -2.57 5.42
C GLU A 263 -21.77 -2.31 6.82
N MET A 264 -22.04 -1.14 7.37
CA MET A 264 -21.57 -0.67 8.67
C MET A 264 -22.75 -0.26 9.52
N ALA A 265 -22.74 -0.61 10.81
CA ALA A 265 -23.76 -0.17 11.74
C ALA A 265 -23.13 0.30 13.06
N PRO A 266 -23.73 1.31 13.72
CA PRO A 266 -23.38 1.62 15.10
C PRO A 266 -23.99 0.57 16.03
N GLU A 267 -23.36 0.38 17.19
CA GLU A 267 -23.90 -0.43 18.27
C GLU A 267 -25.21 0.14 18.81
N ASN A 268 -26.14 -0.74 19.16
CA ASN A 268 -27.41 -0.37 19.75
C ASN A 268 -27.19 0.22 21.16
N ALA A 269 -27.96 1.26 21.52
CA ALA A 269 -27.91 1.92 22.82
C ALA A 269 -28.00 0.93 24.01
N ASN A 270 -28.82 -0.11 23.91
CA ASN A 270 -28.96 -1.11 24.97
C ASN A 270 -27.66 -1.90 25.20
N VAL A 271 -26.91 -2.18 24.13
CA VAL A 271 -25.60 -2.87 24.19
C VAL A 271 -24.57 -1.98 24.90
N ALA A 272 -24.59 -0.68 24.62
CA ALA A 272 -23.69 0.30 25.23
C ALA A 272 -23.95 0.52 26.73
N GLN A 273 -25.20 0.33 27.18
CA GLN A 273 -25.58 0.46 28.59
C GLN A 273 -25.31 -0.81 29.41
N HIS A 274 -25.26 -1.98 28.76
CA HIS A 274 -24.97 -3.24 29.42
C HIS A 274 -23.46 -3.39 29.69
N LYS A 275 -23.06 -3.43 30.97
CA LYS A 275 -21.65 -3.37 31.39
C LYS A 275 -20.75 -4.39 30.69
N THR A 276 -21.15 -5.67 30.67
CA THR A 276 -20.36 -6.75 30.04
C THR A 276 -20.22 -6.55 28.53
N CYS A 277 -21.31 -6.17 27.86
CA CYS A 277 -21.32 -5.98 26.40
C CYS A 277 -20.48 -4.78 26.00
N ARG A 278 -20.53 -3.71 26.81
CA ARG A 278 -19.70 -2.53 26.65
C ARG A 278 -18.22 -2.87 26.81
N GLN A 279 -17.85 -3.56 27.89
CA GLN A 279 -16.46 -3.96 28.16
C GLN A 279 -15.87 -4.81 27.04
N ALA A 280 -16.66 -5.71 26.43
CA ALA A 280 -16.21 -6.53 25.29
C ALA A 280 -15.77 -5.68 24.08
N ARG A 281 -16.32 -4.48 23.92
CA ARG A 281 -16.07 -3.53 22.82
C ARG A 281 -15.08 -2.42 23.18
N GLU A 282 -14.64 -2.36 24.43
CA GLU A 282 -13.64 -1.40 24.86
C GLU A 282 -12.23 -1.92 24.57
N ARG A 283 -11.37 -1.03 24.07
CA ARG A 283 -9.94 -1.28 23.84
C ARG A 283 -9.14 -0.09 24.32
N THR A 284 -7.87 -0.28 24.66
CA THR A 284 -7.03 0.82 25.15
C THR A 284 -5.96 1.18 24.11
N LEU A 285 -5.84 2.46 23.80
CA LEU A 285 -4.77 3.01 22.98
C LEU A 285 -4.11 4.17 23.72
N LYS A 286 -2.81 4.05 24.04
CA LYS A 286 -2.02 5.08 24.74
C LYS A 286 -2.72 5.63 26.02
N GLY A 287 -3.33 4.73 26.81
CA GLY A 287 -4.03 5.08 28.04
C GLY A 287 -5.47 5.57 27.87
N ARG A 288 -5.93 5.76 26.63
CA ARG A 288 -7.32 6.13 26.34
C ARG A 288 -8.17 4.89 26.07
N THR A 289 -9.29 4.76 26.76
CA THR A 289 -10.31 3.77 26.45
C THR A 289 -11.10 4.18 25.21
N LEU A 290 -11.08 3.33 24.20
CA LEU A 290 -11.80 3.44 22.95
C LEU A 290 -13.02 2.53 23.04
N TYR A 291 -14.21 3.07 22.87
CA TYR A 291 -15.42 2.27 22.71
C TYR A 291 -15.66 2.05 21.22
N CYS A 292 -15.47 0.82 20.73
CA CYS A 292 -15.59 0.47 19.32
C CYS A 292 -17.09 0.38 18.93
N GLN A 293 -17.70 1.55 18.77
CA GLN A 293 -19.13 1.70 18.51
C GLN A 293 -19.53 1.20 17.13
N TRP A 294 -18.63 1.18 16.16
CA TRP A 294 -18.98 0.84 14.77
C TRP A 294 -18.51 -0.56 14.46
N HIS A 295 -19.31 -1.30 13.71
CA HIS A 295 -18.90 -2.61 13.21
C HIS A 295 -19.32 -2.83 11.76
N GLY A 296 -18.40 -3.44 11.00
CA GLY A 296 -18.67 -3.98 9.68
C GLY A 296 -19.24 -5.38 9.76
N LYS A 297 -20.23 -5.66 8.92
CA LYS A 297 -20.88 -6.97 8.84
C LYS A 297 -20.34 -7.78 7.66
N ILE A 298 -19.36 -8.64 7.91
CA ILE A 298 -18.81 -9.53 6.86
C ILE A 298 -19.90 -10.49 6.36
N GLU A 299 -20.68 -11.08 7.27
CA GLU A 299 -21.85 -11.91 6.93
C GLU A 299 -23.06 -11.47 7.78
N PRO A 300 -24.33 -11.59 7.34
CA PRO A 300 -25.47 -10.99 8.05
C PRO A 300 -25.57 -11.23 9.57
N HIS A 301 -25.13 -12.38 10.08
CA HIS A 301 -25.28 -12.75 11.50
C HIS A 301 -23.97 -13.06 12.24
N ILE A 302 -22.85 -13.15 11.54
CA ILE A 302 -21.56 -13.54 12.11
C ILE A 302 -20.45 -12.74 11.44
N ASN A 303 -19.26 -12.84 12.00
CA ASN A 303 -18.04 -12.22 11.52
C ASN A 303 -18.16 -10.69 11.41
N ARG A 304 -17.59 -10.02 12.42
CA ARG A 304 -17.63 -8.57 12.59
C ARG A 304 -16.24 -7.99 12.69
N ILE A 305 -16.08 -6.81 12.10
CA ILE A 305 -14.89 -5.96 12.29
C ILE A 305 -15.33 -4.76 13.09
N HIS A 306 -14.91 -4.65 14.35
CA HIS A 306 -15.22 -3.46 15.15
C HIS A 306 -14.13 -2.41 14.99
N ILE A 307 -14.58 -1.19 14.78
CA ILE A 307 -13.73 -0.04 14.54
C ILE A 307 -14.05 1.11 15.49
N HIS A 308 -13.11 2.03 15.61
CA HIS A 308 -13.31 3.32 16.26
C HIS A 308 -12.98 4.46 15.27
N PRO A 309 -13.74 5.58 15.29
CA PRO A 309 -13.45 6.74 14.47
C PRO A 309 -12.00 7.27 14.63
N PRO A 310 -11.49 8.07 13.68
CA PRO A 310 -10.18 8.70 13.78
C PRO A 310 -9.97 9.49 15.07
N ILE A 311 -8.78 9.35 15.66
CA ILE A 311 -8.34 10.10 16.85
C ILE A 311 -6.87 10.49 16.75
N PRO A 312 -6.41 11.54 17.46
CA PRO A 312 -5.00 11.95 17.41
C PRO A 312 -4.01 10.83 17.77
N GLU A 313 -4.36 9.96 18.71
CA GLU A 313 -3.50 8.86 19.17
C GLU A 313 -3.21 7.81 18.09
N SER A 314 -4.10 7.67 17.11
CA SER A 314 -3.95 6.80 15.93
C SER A 314 -3.30 7.51 14.74
N GLY A 315 -2.89 8.78 14.89
CA GLY A 315 -2.45 9.63 13.79
C GLY A 315 -3.62 10.12 12.93
N ASN A 316 -4.81 10.30 13.53
CA ASN A 316 -6.05 10.61 12.83
C ASN A 316 -6.43 9.55 11.79
N ARG A 317 -6.14 8.28 12.04
CA ARG A 317 -6.56 7.16 11.20
C ARG A 317 -7.71 6.40 11.84
N ILE A 318 -8.57 5.81 11.02
CA ILE A 318 -9.60 4.87 11.50
C ILE A 318 -8.92 3.73 12.26
N VAL A 319 -9.48 3.32 13.39
CA VAL A 319 -8.87 2.29 14.24
C VAL A 319 -9.60 0.98 14.05
N VAL A 320 -8.94 -0.02 13.49
CA VAL A 320 -9.42 -1.41 13.46
C VAL A 320 -8.98 -2.08 14.76
N ALA A 321 -9.95 -2.47 15.59
CA ALA A 321 -9.71 -2.79 16.99
C ALA A 321 -10.07 -4.22 17.37
N ILE A 322 -11.04 -4.83 16.69
CA ILE A 322 -11.55 -6.17 17.03
C ILE A 322 -11.95 -6.90 15.75
N PHE A 323 -11.45 -8.12 15.60
CA PHE A 323 -11.98 -9.14 14.70
C PHE A 323 -12.64 -10.21 15.57
N HIS A 324 -13.89 -10.59 15.28
CA HIS A 324 -14.61 -11.57 16.07
C HIS A 324 -15.83 -12.13 15.33
N ALA A 325 -16.22 -13.37 15.57
CA ALA A 325 -17.47 -13.93 15.04
C ALA A 325 -18.69 -13.14 15.52
N HIS A 326 -18.86 -13.03 16.82
CA HIS A 326 -19.96 -12.27 17.41
C HIS A 326 -19.64 -11.87 18.86
N LEU A 327 -19.62 -10.56 19.18
CA LEU A 327 -19.41 -10.11 20.56
C LEU A 327 -20.70 -10.26 21.39
N PRO A 328 -20.61 -10.44 22.72
CA PRO A 328 -21.77 -10.66 23.57
C PRO A 328 -22.85 -9.57 23.43
N LEU A 329 -24.11 -10.00 23.41
CA LEU A 329 -25.31 -9.16 23.43
C LEU A 329 -26.05 -9.27 24.77
N PRO A 330 -26.91 -8.29 25.11
CA PRO A 330 -27.76 -8.39 26.29
C PRO A 330 -28.68 -9.61 26.22
N GLY A 331 -28.59 -10.50 27.21
CA GLY A 331 -29.41 -11.70 27.31
C GLY A 331 -28.73 -13.00 26.87
N ASP A 332 -27.49 -12.92 26.35
CA ASP A 332 -26.63 -14.10 26.12
C ASP A 332 -26.17 -14.77 27.44
#